data_AF-A8XMW0-F1
#
_entry.id   AF-A8XMW0-F1
#
_cell.length_a   1.000
_cell.length_b   1.000
_cell.length_c   1.000
_cell.angle_alpha   90.00
_cell.angle_beta   90.00
_cell.angle_gamma   90.00
#
_symmetry.space_group_name_H-M   'P 1'
#
loop_
_entity.id
_entity.type
_entity.pdbx_description
1 polymer ?
#
loop_
_entity_poly.entity_id
_entity_poly.type
_entity_poly.pdbx_seq_one_letter_code
_entity_poly.pdbx_strand_id
1 'polypeptide(L)'
;MSQEGVPVKRRRENGPDEQPDLRELVEKNISATQEIKTMVNNQEKNILETIEKLEDQRENTGWLIRELVKIGAQINAENKKSLDKKFVLNEIFCDMLTMKDGDYRYGKCYEHFGQTWRIVVKRQDNYLGVYMGINKLGNTEKWSAETFHSLELSVGRVCRDTIRQEGNFDGYNMYGALKFCTWQEMQNRWLVDGKLTVKAEVHIRKLAGSVKPKLIDFDASAKFSDYILEVGGQKFHVLKQEKLLSEIKTLEKYKSIVADGVDDFSLDVAQALLKKSLSLQ
;
A
#
# COMPACT_ATOMS: atom_id res chain seq x y z
N MET A 1 -86.17 83.97 -63.44
CA MET A 1 -86.38 82.71 -62.66
C MET A 1 -85.01 82.22 -62.21
N SER A 2 -84.67 81.86 -60.99
CA SER A 2 -85.24 81.94 -59.64
C SER A 2 -84.04 81.55 -58.73
N GLN A 3 -83.53 82.47 -57.92
CA GLN A 3 -83.35 82.37 -56.45
C GLN A 3 -83.01 81.00 -55.86
N GLU A 4 -81.87 80.96 -55.14
CA GLU A 4 -81.62 80.43 -53.78
C GLU A 4 -80.11 80.65 -53.53
N GLY A 5 -79.55 81.11 -52.41
CA GLY A 5 -79.95 81.21 -51.01
C GLY A 5 -78.67 80.91 -50.20
N VAL A 6 -78.06 81.91 -49.56
CA VAL A 6 -76.77 81.80 -48.82
C VAL A 6 -76.99 81.07 -47.47
N PRO A 7 -75.96 80.41 -46.88
CA PRO A 7 -75.47 80.96 -45.61
C PRO A 7 -73.94 80.89 -45.39
N VAL A 8 -73.46 81.97 -44.78
CA VAL A 8 -72.17 82.22 -44.13
C VAL A 8 -71.83 81.15 -43.07
N LYS A 9 -70.56 80.73 -42.96
CA LYS A 9 -69.99 80.22 -41.69
C LYS A 9 -68.46 80.36 -41.58
N ARG A 10 -68.08 81.43 -40.88
CA ARG A 10 -67.04 81.59 -39.84
C ARG A 10 -65.66 80.94 -40.06
N ARG A 11 -64.65 81.83 -40.14
CA ARG A 11 -63.30 81.61 -39.61
C ARG A 11 -63.37 80.88 -38.26
N ARG A 12 -62.68 79.76 -38.14
CA ARG A 12 -62.11 79.32 -36.86
C ARG A 12 -60.62 79.60 -36.92
N GLU A 13 -60.24 80.76 -36.42
CA GLU A 13 -58.98 80.89 -35.69
C GLU A 13 -59.08 79.91 -34.52
N ASN A 14 -58.23 78.89 -34.51
CA ASN A 14 -57.89 78.18 -33.29
C ASN A 14 -56.37 78.16 -33.26
N GLY A 15 -55.83 78.94 -32.33
CA GLY A 15 -54.42 78.93 -31.96
C GLY A 15 -54.02 77.62 -31.26
N PRO A 16 -52.74 77.50 -30.90
CA PRO A 16 -52.17 76.29 -30.36
C PRO A 16 -52.47 76.19 -28.85
N ASP A 17 -53.58 75.56 -28.48
CA ASP A 17 -53.79 75.12 -27.09
C ASP A 17 -53.20 73.71 -26.95
N GLU A 18 -51.89 73.65 -26.72
CA GLU A 18 -51.24 72.45 -26.20
C GLU A 18 -51.72 72.21 -24.77
N GLN A 19 -52.30 71.04 -24.49
CA GLN A 19 -52.69 70.62 -23.14
C GLN A 19 -51.45 70.44 -22.25
N PRO A 20 -51.25 71.29 -21.22
CA PRO A 20 -50.07 71.24 -20.36
C PRO A 20 -49.95 69.93 -19.55
N ASP A 21 -51.08 69.30 -19.20
CA ASP A 21 -51.14 68.02 -18.47
C ASP A 21 -50.47 66.85 -19.20
N LEU A 22 -50.57 66.79 -20.53
CA LEU A 22 -49.97 65.71 -21.31
C LEU A 22 -48.45 65.86 -21.43
N ARG A 23 -47.95 67.10 -21.53
CA ARG A 23 -46.50 67.38 -21.57
C ARG A 23 -45.84 67.03 -20.23
N GLU A 24 -46.46 67.40 -19.12
CA GLU A 24 -45.96 67.08 -17.78
C GLU A 24 -45.89 65.57 -17.52
N LEU A 25 -46.91 64.81 -17.95
CA LEU A 25 -46.94 63.36 -17.85
C LEU A 25 -45.82 62.68 -18.67
N VAL A 26 -45.55 63.20 -19.87
CA VAL A 26 -44.47 62.70 -20.74
C VAL A 26 -43.10 62.97 -20.12
N GLU A 27 -42.86 64.16 -19.59
CA GLU A 27 -41.60 64.50 -18.92
C GLU A 27 -41.34 63.63 -17.69
N LYS A 28 -42.38 63.38 -16.88
CA LYS A 28 -42.30 62.49 -15.71
C LYS A 28 -41.97 61.04 -16.10
N ASN A 29 -42.57 60.54 -17.18
CA ASN A 29 -42.28 59.19 -17.69
C ASN A 29 -40.86 59.09 -18.27
N ILE A 30 -40.37 60.11 -18.96
CA ILE A 30 -38.99 60.16 -19.46
C ILE A 30 -38.00 60.14 -18.29
N SER A 31 -38.25 60.94 -17.25
CA SER A 31 -37.43 60.98 -16.04
C SER A 31 -37.40 59.63 -15.32
N ALA A 32 -38.58 59.02 -15.09
CA ALA A 32 -38.67 57.68 -14.47
C ALA A 32 -37.97 56.60 -15.31
N THR A 33 -38.04 56.68 -16.64
CA THR A 33 -37.34 55.75 -17.55
C THR A 33 -35.82 55.92 -17.45
N GLN A 34 -35.33 57.15 -17.30
CA GLN A 34 -33.91 57.41 -17.12
C GLN A 34 -33.40 56.88 -15.76
N GLU A 35 -34.17 57.02 -14.69
CA GLU A 35 -33.86 56.42 -13.38
C GLU A 35 -33.84 54.89 -13.43
N ILE A 36 -34.83 54.26 -14.08
CA ILE A 36 -34.83 52.80 -14.27
C ILE A 36 -33.58 52.37 -15.04
N LYS A 37 -33.20 53.11 -16.09
CA LYS A 37 -32.02 52.78 -16.90
C LYS A 37 -30.72 52.87 -16.11
N THR A 38 -30.56 53.86 -15.23
CA THR A 38 -29.37 53.97 -14.38
C THR A 38 -29.33 52.88 -13.33
N MET A 39 -30.48 52.52 -12.74
CA MET A 39 -30.59 51.40 -11.81
C MET A 39 -30.23 50.06 -12.46
N VAL A 40 -30.75 49.80 -13.67
CA VAL A 40 -30.45 48.58 -14.44
C VAL A 40 -28.96 48.50 -14.77
N ASN A 41 -28.35 49.57 -15.27
CA ASN A 41 -26.91 49.59 -15.56
C ASN A 41 -26.05 49.33 -14.30
N ASN A 42 -26.45 49.89 -13.16
CA ASN A 42 -25.75 49.64 -11.89
C ASN A 42 -25.91 48.18 -11.43
N GLN A 43 -27.09 47.58 -11.63
CA GLN A 43 -27.31 46.16 -11.36
C GLN A 43 -26.49 45.27 -12.28
N GLU A 44 -26.44 45.55 -13.59
CA GLU A 44 -25.62 44.81 -14.55
C GLU A 44 -24.14 44.84 -14.16
N LYS A 45 -23.61 46.01 -13.75
CA LYS A 45 -22.22 46.12 -13.29
C LYS A 45 -21.95 45.25 -12.06
N ASN A 46 -22.84 45.28 -11.06
CA ASN A 46 -22.70 44.45 -9.86
C ASN A 46 -22.74 42.95 -10.18
N ILE A 47 -23.57 42.55 -11.16
CA ILE A 47 -23.66 41.15 -11.62
C ILE A 47 -22.34 40.73 -12.27
N LEU A 48 -21.77 41.56 -13.14
CA LEU A 48 -20.48 41.27 -13.81
C LEU A 48 -19.34 41.10 -12.80
N GLU A 49 -19.22 42.00 -11.82
CA GLU A 49 -18.20 41.89 -10.75
C GLU A 49 -18.39 40.63 -9.89
N THR A 50 -19.63 40.14 -9.75
CA THR A 50 -19.91 38.90 -9.00
C THR A 50 -19.54 37.67 -9.82
N ILE A 51 -19.80 37.67 -11.13
CA ILE A 51 -19.42 36.58 -12.04
C ILE A 51 -17.91 36.40 -12.05
N GLU A 52 -17.15 37.48 -12.19
CA GLU A 52 -15.68 37.45 -12.20
C GLU A 52 -15.13 36.82 -10.90
N LYS A 53 -15.66 37.22 -9.74
CA LYS A 53 -15.28 36.62 -8.44
C LYS A 53 -15.60 35.13 -8.36
N LEU A 54 -16.73 34.70 -8.93
CA LEU A 54 -17.12 33.28 -8.93
C LEU A 54 -16.24 32.45 -9.88
N GLU A 55 -15.81 33.03 -11.00
CA GLU A 55 -14.88 32.38 -11.92
C GLU A 55 -13.51 32.16 -11.27
N ASP A 56 -12.96 33.18 -10.60
CA ASP A 56 -11.72 33.04 -9.81
C ASP A 56 -11.82 31.95 -8.73
N GLN A 57 -12.95 31.92 -8.00
CA GLN A 57 -13.19 30.88 -6.99
C GLN A 57 -13.29 29.48 -7.60
N ARG A 58 -13.93 29.36 -8.76
CA ARG A 58 -14.05 28.10 -9.51
C ARG A 58 -12.68 27.61 -10.00
N GLU A 59 -11.82 28.51 -10.47
CA GLU A 59 -10.47 28.13 -10.89
C GLU A 59 -9.61 27.67 -9.71
N ASN A 60 -9.66 28.39 -8.59
CA ASN A 60 -8.94 28.02 -7.38
C ASN A 60 -9.40 26.66 -6.81
N THR A 61 -10.71 26.40 -6.78
CA THR A 61 -11.24 25.09 -6.38
C THR A 61 -10.84 23.97 -7.35
N GLY A 62 -10.84 24.24 -8.65
CA GLY A 62 -10.34 23.31 -9.67
C GLY A 62 -8.86 22.97 -9.47
N TRP A 63 -8.04 23.96 -9.13
CA TRP A 63 -6.62 23.77 -8.81
C TRP A 63 -6.44 22.88 -7.58
N LEU A 64 -7.15 23.15 -6.48
CA LEU A 64 -7.10 22.33 -5.26
C LEU A 64 -7.49 20.87 -5.51
N ILE A 65 -8.56 20.64 -6.27
CA ILE A 65 -9.01 19.29 -6.63
C ILE A 65 -7.92 18.55 -7.40
N ARG A 66 -7.29 19.21 -8.38
CA ARG A 66 -6.21 18.60 -9.18
C ARG A 66 -5.02 18.21 -8.31
N GLU A 67 -4.67 19.04 -7.33
CA GLU A 67 -3.54 18.76 -6.43
C GLU A 67 -3.86 17.62 -5.46
N LEU A 68 -5.08 17.56 -4.92
CA LEU A 68 -5.54 16.44 -4.09
C LEU A 68 -5.55 15.11 -4.85
N VAL A 69 -5.95 15.10 -6.13
CA VAL A 69 -5.91 13.91 -6.98
C VAL A 69 -4.47 13.42 -7.17
N LYS A 70 -3.51 14.33 -7.41
CA LYS A 70 -2.08 13.96 -7.52
C LYS A 70 -1.55 13.36 -6.23
N ILE A 71 -1.83 14.01 -5.09
CA ILE A 71 -1.41 13.53 -3.76
C ILE A 71 -1.99 12.12 -3.51
N GLY A 72 -3.28 11.91 -3.80
CA GLY A 72 -3.92 10.60 -3.66
C GLY A 72 -3.29 9.54 -4.56
N ALA A 73 -2.94 9.88 -5.80
CA ALA A 73 -2.24 8.98 -6.71
C ALA A 73 -0.83 8.63 -6.21
N GLN A 74 -0.11 9.59 -5.62
CA GLN A 74 1.23 9.41 -5.10
C GLN A 74 1.23 8.55 -3.82
N ILE A 75 0.30 8.80 -2.90
CA ILE A 75 0.05 7.95 -1.73
C ILE A 75 -0.29 6.51 -2.16
N ASN A 76 -1.13 6.36 -3.19
CA ASN A 76 -1.47 5.04 -3.72
C ASN A 76 -0.26 4.35 -4.38
N ALA A 77 0.59 5.07 -5.10
CA ALA A 77 1.79 4.53 -5.71
C ALA A 77 2.83 4.11 -4.65
N GLU A 78 2.99 4.89 -3.58
CA GLU A 78 3.86 4.56 -2.44
C GLU A 78 3.33 3.36 -1.65
N ASN A 79 2.01 3.26 -1.45
CA ASN A 79 1.37 2.11 -0.83
C ASN A 79 1.40 0.85 -1.71
N LYS A 80 1.32 1.01 -3.04
CA LYS A 80 1.44 -0.08 -4.03
C LYS A 80 2.90 -0.51 -4.26
N LYS A 81 3.87 0.23 -3.72
CA LYS A 81 5.23 -0.25 -3.48
C LYS A 81 5.29 -1.17 -2.25
N SER A 82 4.17 -1.79 -1.86
CA SER A 82 4.14 -3.00 -1.06
C SER A 82 4.95 -4.06 -1.79
N LEU A 83 6.17 -4.24 -1.32
CA LEU A 83 6.98 -5.41 -1.57
C LEU A 83 6.08 -6.63 -1.35
N ASP A 84 5.85 -7.45 -2.39
CA ASP A 84 5.03 -8.68 -2.34
C ASP A 84 5.76 -9.76 -1.53
N LYS A 85 6.09 -9.41 -0.29
CA LYS A 85 6.89 -10.16 0.66
C LYS A 85 5.95 -11.03 1.43
N LYS A 86 5.73 -12.21 0.88
CA LYS A 86 4.93 -13.27 1.49
C LYS A 86 5.82 -14.46 1.81
N PHE A 87 5.52 -15.11 2.92
CA PHE A 87 6.16 -16.36 3.28
C PHE A 87 5.24 -17.18 4.18
N VAL A 88 5.51 -18.48 4.26
CA VAL A 88 4.76 -19.42 5.09
C VAL A 88 5.72 -20.10 6.05
N LEU A 89 5.38 -20.08 7.34
CA LEU A 89 6.01 -20.92 8.35
C LEU A 89 5.11 -22.11 8.63
N ASN A 90 5.70 -23.30 8.70
CA ASN A 90 5.00 -24.52 9.06
C ASN A 90 5.77 -25.23 10.16
N GLU A 91 5.17 -25.31 11.34
CA GLU A 91 5.81 -25.82 12.54
C GLU A 91 5.08 -26.99 13.14
N ILE A 92 5.86 -27.95 13.62
CA ILE A 92 5.37 -29.13 14.32
C ILE A 92 5.91 -29.09 15.74
N PHE A 93 5.00 -28.93 16.70
CA PHE A 93 5.32 -28.96 18.12
C PHE A 93 5.09 -30.35 18.68
N CYS A 94 6.14 -30.93 19.28
CA CYS A 94 6.08 -32.20 19.98
C CYS A 94 5.76 -32.02 21.47
N ASP A 95 5.38 -33.11 22.12
CA ASP A 95 5.20 -33.20 23.57
C ASP A 95 4.24 -32.16 24.16
N MET A 96 3.23 -31.76 23.37
CA MET A 96 2.27 -30.70 23.75
C MET A 96 1.53 -31.02 25.04
N LEU A 97 1.24 -32.31 25.28
CA LEU A 97 0.53 -32.78 26.48
C LEU A 97 1.30 -32.55 27.79
N THR A 98 2.62 -32.36 27.71
CA THR A 98 3.48 -32.11 28.87
C THR A 98 3.44 -30.66 29.35
N MET A 99 2.90 -29.74 28.55
CA MET A 99 2.83 -28.32 28.88
C MET A 99 1.86 -28.08 30.05
N LYS A 100 2.35 -27.38 31.07
CA LYS A 100 1.58 -26.85 32.20
C LYS A 100 1.00 -25.48 31.84
N ASP A 101 0.02 -25.03 32.62
CA ASP A 101 -0.54 -23.70 32.42
C ASP A 101 0.54 -22.63 32.70
N GLY A 102 0.66 -21.66 31.81
CA GLY A 102 1.75 -20.68 31.79
C GLY A 102 2.94 -21.05 30.90
N ASP A 103 3.07 -22.30 30.47
CA ASP A 103 4.21 -22.75 29.66
C ASP A 103 4.18 -22.21 28.24
N TYR A 104 5.39 -21.99 27.70
CA TYR A 104 5.64 -21.60 26.31
C TYR A 104 6.44 -22.69 25.59
N ARG A 105 6.13 -22.92 24.32
CA ARG A 105 6.99 -23.64 23.38
C ARG A 105 7.30 -22.73 22.20
N TYR A 106 8.58 -22.60 21.90
CA TYR A 106 9.07 -21.81 20.78
C TYR A 106 9.35 -22.74 19.60
N GLY A 107 8.80 -22.41 18.43
CA GLY A 107 9.11 -23.08 17.18
C GLY A 107 10.53 -22.75 16.71
N LYS A 108 10.92 -23.31 15.57
CA LYS A 108 12.18 -22.99 14.91
C LYS A 108 12.16 -21.55 14.42
N CYS A 109 13.36 -21.08 14.17
CA CYS A 109 13.64 -19.76 13.66
C CYS A 109 13.84 -19.85 12.14
N TYR A 110 13.08 -19.06 11.39
CA TYR A 110 13.19 -18.96 9.94
C TYR A 110 13.59 -17.54 9.55
N GLU A 111 14.65 -17.42 8.76
CA GLU A 111 15.07 -16.13 8.22
C GLU A 111 14.20 -15.78 7.01
N HIS A 112 13.51 -14.64 7.09
CA HIS A 112 12.83 -14.04 5.95
C HIS A 112 12.98 -12.53 6.00
N PHE A 113 13.47 -11.98 4.89
CA PHE A 113 13.59 -10.53 4.67
C PHE A 113 14.49 -9.81 5.67
N GLY A 114 15.58 -10.47 6.07
CA GLY A 114 16.58 -9.99 7.03
C GLY A 114 16.22 -10.29 8.49
N GLN A 115 15.04 -10.85 8.75
CA GLN A 115 14.49 -11.03 10.09
C GLN A 115 14.27 -12.50 10.42
N THR A 116 14.48 -12.85 11.69
CA THR A 116 14.30 -14.23 12.16
C THR A 116 12.92 -14.41 12.80
N TRP A 117 12.00 -15.01 12.07
CA TRP A 117 10.62 -15.24 12.49
C TRP A 117 10.46 -16.59 13.18
N ARG A 118 9.48 -16.69 14.10
CA ARG A 118 9.12 -17.96 14.73
C ARG A 118 7.67 -17.97 15.19
N ILE A 119 7.06 -19.15 15.19
CA ILE A 119 5.78 -19.41 15.84
C ILE A 119 6.03 -19.74 17.32
N VAL A 120 5.15 -19.28 18.20
CA VAL A 120 5.18 -19.60 19.63
C VAL A 120 3.80 -20.06 20.05
N VAL A 121 3.75 -21.16 20.79
CA VAL A 121 2.51 -21.63 21.42
C VAL A 121 2.61 -21.49 22.93
N LYS A 122 1.51 -21.10 23.55
CA LYS A 122 1.39 -20.93 24.99
C LYS A 122 0.19 -21.70 25.50
N ARG A 123 0.31 -22.36 26.64
CA ARG A 123 -0.86 -22.82 27.39
C ARG A 123 -1.20 -21.77 28.45
N GLN A 124 -2.44 -21.30 28.47
CA GLN A 124 -2.88 -20.35 29.50
C GLN A 124 -4.39 -20.47 29.74
N ASP A 125 -4.80 -20.50 31.01
CA ASP A 125 -6.19 -20.52 31.44
C ASP A 125 -7.02 -21.62 30.75
N ASN A 126 -6.41 -22.79 30.50
CA ASN A 126 -6.98 -23.90 29.70
C ASN A 126 -7.25 -23.59 28.22
N TYR A 127 -6.57 -22.60 27.65
CA TYR A 127 -6.54 -22.34 26.22
C TYR A 127 -5.14 -22.59 25.64
N LEU A 128 -5.12 -22.95 24.36
CA LEU A 128 -3.94 -22.81 23.52
C LEU A 128 -3.93 -21.38 22.96
N GLY A 129 -2.87 -20.64 23.27
CA GLY A 129 -2.50 -19.42 22.57
C GLY A 129 -1.50 -19.72 21.46
N VAL A 130 -1.66 -19.08 20.31
CA VAL A 130 -0.76 -19.21 19.16
C VAL A 130 -0.35 -17.82 18.72
N TYR A 131 0.95 -17.60 18.60
CA TYR A 131 1.53 -16.30 18.30
C TYR A 131 2.63 -16.41 17.26
N MET A 132 2.80 -15.36 16.49
CA MET A 132 3.99 -15.07 15.71
C MET A 132 4.88 -14.12 16.51
N GLY A 133 6.18 -14.32 16.42
CA GLY A 133 7.18 -13.44 17.00
C GLY A 133 8.43 -13.39 16.15
N ILE A 134 9.31 -12.46 16.49
CA ILE A 134 10.64 -12.38 15.90
C ILE A 134 11.67 -12.64 16.99
N ASN A 135 12.64 -13.48 16.68
CA ASN A 135 13.78 -13.72 17.52
C ASN A 135 14.80 -12.60 17.30
N LYS A 136 15.00 -11.75 18.30
CA LYS A 136 16.10 -10.78 18.29
C LYS A 136 17.40 -11.48 18.69
N LEU A 137 18.27 -11.74 17.72
CA LEU A 137 19.67 -12.00 18.03
C LEU A 137 20.41 -10.66 18.22
N GLY A 138 20.67 -10.28 19.47
CA GLY A 138 21.59 -9.19 19.81
C GLY A 138 21.10 -7.78 19.44
N ASN A 139 22.07 -6.84 19.40
CA ASN A 139 21.87 -5.39 19.24
C ASN A 139 21.48 -5.05 17.78
N THR A 140 20.31 -5.52 17.34
CA THR A 140 19.78 -5.21 16.01
C THR A 140 19.34 -3.75 15.96
N GLU A 141 19.83 -3.01 14.96
CA GLU A 141 19.39 -1.66 14.62
C GLU A 141 17.85 -1.56 14.63
N LYS A 142 17.31 -0.38 14.98
CA LYS A 142 15.86 -0.17 15.07
C LYS A 142 15.20 -0.49 13.72
N TRP A 143 14.30 -1.47 13.73
CA TRP A 143 13.56 -1.91 12.56
C TRP A 143 12.11 -2.22 12.96
N SER A 144 11.19 -2.15 12.01
CA SER A 144 9.82 -2.60 12.21
C SER A 144 9.20 -3.17 10.93
N ALA A 145 8.30 -4.14 11.09
CA ALA A 145 7.47 -4.67 10.01
C ALA A 145 5.99 -4.54 10.36
N GLU A 146 5.26 -3.82 9.51
CA GLU A 146 3.81 -3.91 9.48
C GLU A 146 3.41 -5.11 8.63
N THR A 147 2.64 -6.02 9.22
CA THR A 147 2.24 -7.26 8.58
C THR A 147 0.75 -7.49 8.67
N PHE A 148 0.24 -8.19 7.66
CA PHE A 148 -0.99 -8.97 7.78
C PHE A 148 -0.57 -10.44 7.88
N HIS A 149 -1.01 -11.13 8.92
CA HIS A 149 -0.66 -12.53 9.08
C HIS A 149 -1.88 -13.37 9.48
N SER A 150 -1.78 -14.62 9.07
CA SER A 150 -2.82 -15.61 9.14
C SER A 150 -2.27 -16.80 9.91
N LEU A 151 -3.00 -17.29 10.91
CA LEU A 151 -2.61 -18.43 11.74
C LEU A 151 -3.64 -19.54 11.60
N GLU A 152 -3.16 -20.77 11.41
CA GLU A 152 -3.96 -21.95 11.10
C GLU A 152 -3.44 -23.15 11.89
N LEU A 153 -4.35 -23.92 12.48
CA LEU A 153 -4.07 -25.29 12.95
C LEU A 153 -4.51 -26.27 11.87
N SER A 154 -3.70 -27.28 11.60
CA SER A 154 -4.01 -28.29 10.59
C SER A 154 -3.71 -29.71 11.05
N VAL A 155 -4.55 -30.63 10.61
CA VAL A 155 -4.37 -32.08 10.73
C VAL A 155 -4.66 -32.69 9.36
N GLY A 156 -3.62 -33.15 8.67
CA GLY A 156 -3.74 -33.64 7.30
C GLY A 156 -4.29 -32.56 6.37
N ARG A 157 -5.49 -32.77 5.82
CA ARG A 157 -6.20 -31.79 4.97
C ARG A 157 -7.24 -30.95 5.72
N VAL A 158 -7.49 -31.26 6.99
CA VAL A 158 -8.45 -30.52 7.82
C VAL A 158 -7.72 -29.35 8.47
N CYS A 159 -8.28 -28.15 8.33
CA CYS A 159 -7.76 -26.96 8.98
C CYS A 159 -8.83 -26.25 9.79
N ARG A 160 -8.39 -25.48 10.78
CA ARG A 160 -9.24 -24.51 11.48
C ARG A 160 -9.28 -23.22 10.69
N ASP A 161 -10.42 -22.55 10.70
CA ASP A 161 -10.56 -21.23 10.09
C ASP A 161 -9.41 -20.31 10.51
N THR A 162 -8.82 -19.68 9.49
CA THR A 162 -7.64 -18.86 9.63
C THR A 162 -7.93 -17.60 10.43
N ILE A 163 -7.20 -17.38 11.53
CA ILE A 163 -7.26 -16.09 12.23
C ILE A 163 -6.37 -15.11 11.47
N ARG A 164 -6.98 -14.07 10.92
CA ARG A 164 -6.31 -12.98 10.20
C ARG A 164 -6.18 -11.78 11.11
N GLN A 165 -4.96 -11.26 11.22
CA GLN A 165 -4.66 -10.13 12.08
C GLN A 165 -3.52 -9.27 11.53
N GLU A 166 -3.53 -8.02 11.92
CA GLU A 166 -2.45 -7.07 11.63
C GLU A 166 -1.51 -6.97 12.82
N GLY A 167 -0.21 -6.86 12.56
CA GLY A 167 0.79 -6.75 13.61
C GLY A 167 1.97 -5.89 13.19
N ASN A 168 2.41 -5.02 14.10
CA ASN A 168 3.61 -4.21 13.93
C ASN A 168 4.75 -4.82 14.76
N PHE A 169 5.62 -5.57 14.08
CA PHE A 169 6.72 -6.28 14.70
C PHE A 169 7.94 -5.38 14.78
N ASP A 170 8.40 -5.10 16.00
CA ASP A 170 9.63 -4.37 16.32
C ASP A 170 10.63 -5.27 17.08
N GLY A 171 10.31 -6.56 17.20
CA GLY A 171 11.02 -7.59 17.93
C GLY A 171 10.90 -7.54 19.46
N TYR A 172 10.00 -6.71 20.01
CA TYR A 172 9.59 -6.83 21.42
C TYR A 172 8.20 -7.46 21.56
N ASN A 173 7.38 -7.31 20.53
CA ASN A 173 6.00 -7.74 20.53
C ASN A 173 5.80 -9.09 19.82
N MET A 174 4.79 -9.83 20.27
CA MET A 174 4.27 -11.03 19.62
C MET A 174 2.79 -10.81 19.32
N TYR A 175 2.35 -11.27 18.14
CA TYR A 175 0.97 -11.08 17.69
C TYR A 175 0.33 -12.44 17.39
N GLY A 176 -0.90 -12.64 17.83
CA GLY A 176 -1.48 -13.97 17.98
C GLY A 176 -2.87 -13.92 18.56
N ALA A 177 -3.48 -15.10 18.68
CA ALA A 177 -4.69 -15.26 19.47
C ALA A 177 -4.35 -15.92 20.81
N LEU A 178 -4.63 -15.21 21.90
CA LEU A 178 -4.47 -15.72 23.27
C LEU A 178 -5.33 -16.96 23.53
N LYS A 179 -6.56 -16.95 23.02
CA LYS A 179 -7.52 -18.05 23.14
C LYS A 179 -7.79 -18.63 21.75
N PHE A 180 -6.75 -19.16 21.10
CA PHE A 180 -6.86 -19.71 19.75
C PHE A 180 -7.89 -20.85 19.75
N CYS A 181 -7.72 -21.85 20.61
CA CYS A 181 -8.74 -22.86 20.90
C CYS A 181 -8.66 -23.30 22.36
N THR A 182 -9.70 -24.00 22.85
CA THR A 182 -9.58 -24.60 24.19
C THR A 182 -8.51 -25.69 24.15
N TRP A 183 -7.87 -25.93 25.29
CA TRP A 183 -6.86 -26.97 25.41
C TRP A 183 -7.45 -28.35 25.10
N GLN A 184 -8.67 -28.60 25.57
CA GLN A 184 -9.41 -29.84 25.27
C GLN A 184 -9.70 -30.00 23.77
N GLU A 185 -10.08 -28.91 23.07
CA GLU A 185 -10.27 -28.95 21.61
C GLU A 185 -8.95 -29.27 20.89
N MET A 186 -7.84 -28.65 21.30
CA MET A 186 -6.49 -28.94 20.80
C MET A 186 -6.17 -30.43 20.90
N GLN A 187 -6.35 -31.02 22.10
CA GLN A 187 -6.06 -32.42 22.36
C GLN A 187 -6.91 -33.37 21.51
N ASN A 188 -8.20 -33.08 21.37
CA ASN A 188 -9.15 -34.01 20.75
C ASN A 188 -9.20 -33.93 19.23
N ARG A 189 -8.86 -32.78 18.64
CA ARG A 189 -9.06 -32.52 17.19
C ARG A 189 -7.78 -32.21 16.44
N TRP A 190 -6.83 -31.55 17.09
CA TRP A 190 -5.69 -30.92 16.41
C TRP A 190 -4.37 -31.63 16.68
N LEU A 191 -4.34 -32.54 17.65
CA LEU A 191 -3.15 -33.31 18.01
C LEU A 191 -3.17 -34.69 17.33
N VAL A 192 -2.09 -35.06 16.65
CA VAL A 192 -1.89 -36.39 16.07
C VAL A 192 -0.56 -36.94 16.58
N ASP A 193 -0.58 -38.13 17.18
CA ASP A 193 0.61 -38.77 17.78
C ASP A 193 1.39 -37.83 18.73
N GLY A 194 0.68 -37.02 19.51
CA GLY A 194 1.27 -36.06 20.43
C GLY A 194 1.87 -34.80 19.76
N LYS A 195 1.70 -34.64 18.45
CA LYS A 195 2.24 -33.53 17.66
C LYS A 195 1.14 -32.58 17.21
N LEU A 196 1.41 -31.28 17.31
CA LEU A 196 0.55 -30.20 16.86
C LEU A 196 1.19 -29.50 15.66
N THR A 197 0.48 -29.40 14.54
CA THR A 197 0.93 -28.65 13.37
C THR A 197 0.31 -27.26 13.35
N VAL A 198 1.15 -26.24 13.28
CA VAL A 198 0.76 -24.84 13.20
C VAL A 198 1.35 -24.22 11.94
N LYS A 199 0.49 -23.65 11.11
CA LYS A 199 0.89 -22.93 9.90
C LYS A 199 0.63 -21.45 10.10
N ALA A 200 1.56 -20.64 9.63
CA ALA A 200 1.42 -19.20 9.60
C ALA A 200 1.74 -18.66 8.21
N GLU A 201 0.86 -17.87 7.64
CA GLU A 201 1.11 -17.14 6.40
C GLU A 201 1.30 -15.66 6.73
N VAL A 202 2.43 -15.09 6.34
CA VAL A 202 2.81 -13.72 6.69
C VAL A 202 2.94 -12.91 5.41
N HIS A 203 2.25 -11.77 5.39
CA HIS A 203 2.33 -10.76 4.34
C HIS A 203 2.90 -9.48 4.95
N ILE A 204 4.08 -9.06 4.50
CA ILE A 204 4.69 -7.82 4.97
C ILE A 204 4.17 -6.67 4.11
N ARG A 205 3.42 -5.75 4.72
CA ARG A 205 2.92 -4.54 4.04
C ARG A 205 4.02 -3.50 3.91
N LYS A 206 4.72 -3.27 5.01
CA LYS A 206 5.75 -2.25 5.13
C LYS A 206 6.89 -2.77 5.99
N LEU A 207 8.11 -2.53 5.52
CA LEU A 207 9.32 -2.79 6.27
C LEU A 207 10.05 -1.46 6.44
N ALA A 208 10.37 -1.11 7.68
CA ALA A 208 11.10 0.11 8.02
C ALA A 208 12.35 -0.24 8.84
N GLY A 209 13.38 0.61 8.71
CA GLY A 209 14.67 0.40 9.33
C GLY A 209 15.73 -0.13 8.36
N SER A 210 16.97 -0.06 8.80
CA SER A 210 18.14 -0.52 8.04
C SER A 210 18.19 -2.04 8.05
N VAL A 211 17.45 -2.66 7.12
CA VAL A 211 17.78 -4.03 6.71
C VAL A 211 19.10 -3.90 5.98
N LYS A 212 20.23 -4.07 6.67
CA LYS A 212 21.46 -4.40 5.94
C LYS A 212 21.10 -5.67 5.18
N PRO A 213 21.09 -5.64 3.83
CA PRO A 213 21.09 -6.90 3.12
C PRO A 213 22.27 -7.66 3.72
N LYS A 214 22.10 -8.93 4.09
CA LYS A 214 23.24 -9.83 3.99
C LYS A 214 23.62 -9.73 2.52
N LEU A 215 24.54 -8.82 2.21
CA LEU A 215 25.26 -8.87 0.96
C LEU A 215 25.88 -10.25 1.03
N ILE A 216 25.35 -11.18 0.23
CA ILE A 216 26.06 -12.40 -0.08
C ILE A 216 27.44 -11.92 -0.49
N ASP A 217 28.46 -12.33 0.26
CA ASP A 217 29.81 -11.94 -0.03
C ASP A 217 30.24 -12.68 -1.30
N PHE A 218 29.88 -12.11 -2.45
CA PHE A 218 30.31 -12.61 -3.76
C PHE A 218 31.83 -12.49 -3.93
N ASP A 219 32.52 -11.75 -3.05
CA ASP A 219 33.94 -11.44 -3.15
C ASP A 219 34.83 -12.65 -2.81
N ALA A 220 34.30 -13.64 -2.08
CA ALA A 220 34.95 -14.95 -1.95
C ALA A 220 35.22 -15.61 -3.32
N SER A 221 34.42 -15.24 -4.34
CA SER A 221 34.53 -15.72 -5.73
C SER A 221 35.14 -14.72 -6.71
N ALA A 222 35.53 -13.51 -6.29
CA ALA A 222 36.05 -12.49 -7.19
C ALA A 222 37.28 -12.94 -7.99
N LYS A 223 38.09 -13.83 -7.41
CA LYS A 223 39.26 -14.46 -8.06
C LYS A 223 38.91 -15.33 -9.27
N PHE A 224 37.65 -15.70 -9.42
CA PHE A 224 37.16 -16.61 -10.45
C PHE A 224 36.13 -15.92 -11.38
N SER A 225 35.69 -14.70 -11.07
CA SER A 225 34.61 -14.02 -11.80
C SER A 225 34.94 -13.68 -13.25
N ASP A 226 34.00 -13.95 -14.15
CA ASP A 226 34.08 -13.62 -15.58
C ASP A 226 33.37 -12.32 -15.92
N TYR A 227 32.33 -12.00 -15.15
CA TYR A 227 31.44 -10.87 -15.40
C TYR A 227 31.22 -10.06 -14.13
N ILE A 228 31.16 -8.75 -14.29
CA ILE A 228 30.74 -7.82 -13.25
C ILE A 228 29.38 -7.26 -13.68
N LEU A 229 28.33 -7.61 -12.94
CA LEU A 229 27.03 -6.97 -13.09
C LEU A 229 26.98 -5.76 -12.18
N GLU A 230 26.68 -4.58 -12.72
CA GLU A 230 26.48 -3.38 -11.92
C GLU A 230 24.98 -3.06 -11.83
N VAL A 231 24.44 -3.06 -10.61
CA VAL A 231 23.02 -2.73 -10.35
C VAL A 231 22.97 -1.68 -9.26
N GLY A 232 22.54 -0.47 -9.62
CA GLY A 232 22.41 0.65 -8.68
C GLY A 232 23.73 1.10 -8.04
N GLY A 233 24.85 1.03 -8.79
CA GLY A 233 26.19 1.40 -8.31
C GLY A 233 26.89 0.31 -7.48
N GLN A 234 26.22 -0.83 -7.24
CA GLN A 234 26.82 -2.01 -6.61
C GLN A 234 27.29 -3.00 -7.69
N LYS A 235 28.52 -3.50 -7.56
CA LYS A 235 29.12 -4.49 -8.45
C LYS A 235 28.93 -5.91 -7.90
N PHE A 236 28.53 -6.84 -8.77
CA PHE A 236 28.33 -8.25 -8.48
C PHE A 236 29.21 -9.09 -9.39
N HIS A 237 30.04 -9.94 -8.79
CA HIS A 237 30.97 -10.82 -9.49
C HIS A 237 30.27 -12.14 -9.81
N VAL A 238 30.09 -12.45 -11.10
CA VAL A 238 29.33 -13.61 -11.57
C VAL A 238 30.24 -14.55 -12.35
N LEU A 239 30.06 -15.85 -12.08
CA LEU A 239 30.77 -16.96 -12.67
C LEU A 239 29.80 -17.83 -13.47
N LYS A 240 30.18 -18.21 -14.69
CA LYS A 240 29.41 -19.22 -15.44
C LYS A 240 29.68 -20.60 -14.84
N GLN A 241 28.61 -21.35 -14.58
CA GLN A 241 28.64 -22.69 -13.99
C GLN A 241 29.58 -23.65 -14.75
N GLU A 242 29.56 -23.61 -16.09
CA GLU A 242 30.42 -24.45 -16.94
C GLU A 242 31.92 -24.18 -16.72
N LYS A 243 32.29 -22.91 -16.51
CA LYS A 243 33.69 -22.52 -16.27
C LYS A 243 34.15 -22.96 -14.89
N LEU A 244 33.33 -22.73 -13.86
CA LEU A 244 33.60 -23.21 -12.49
C LEU A 244 33.90 -24.72 -12.49
N LEU A 245 33.07 -25.53 -13.16
CA LEU A 245 33.25 -26.97 -13.25
C LEU A 245 34.52 -27.38 -14.02
N SER A 246 34.98 -26.58 -14.97
CA SER A 246 36.22 -26.83 -15.72
C SER A 246 37.48 -26.57 -14.88
N GLU A 247 37.41 -25.63 -13.92
CA GLU A 247 38.51 -25.25 -13.04
C GLU A 247 38.67 -26.20 -11.84
N ILE A 248 37.62 -26.92 -11.47
CA ILE A 248 37.67 -27.99 -10.47
C ILE A 248 38.41 -29.19 -11.09
N LYS A 249 39.72 -29.25 -10.87
CA LYS A 249 40.59 -30.34 -11.35
C LYS A 249 41.06 -31.28 -10.25
N THR A 250 40.92 -30.89 -8.98
CA THR A 250 41.40 -31.67 -7.84
C THR A 250 40.34 -31.75 -6.75
N LEU A 251 40.41 -32.82 -5.94
CA LEU A 251 39.52 -33.03 -4.81
C LEU A 251 39.65 -31.94 -3.74
N GLU A 252 40.86 -31.40 -3.55
CA GLU A 252 41.12 -30.31 -2.60
C GLU A 252 40.40 -29.01 -3.02
N LYS A 253 40.49 -28.66 -4.31
CA LYS A 253 39.80 -27.48 -4.85
C LYS A 253 38.28 -27.64 -4.79
N TYR A 254 37.78 -28.85 -5.07
CA TYR A 254 36.36 -29.19 -4.91
C TYR A 254 35.89 -28.98 -3.47
N LYS A 255 36.61 -29.54 -2.48
CA LYS A 255 36.27 -29.43 -1.06
C LYS A 255 36.25 -27.98 -0.58
N SER A 256 37.22 -27.16 -0.99
CA SER A 256 37.24 -25.73 -0.67
C SER A 256 35.99 -25.00 -1.19
N ILE A 257 35.51 -25.31 -2.39
CA ILE A 257 34.33 -24.66 -2.97
C ILE A 257 33.04 -25.11 -2.26
N VAL A 258 32.95 -26.41 -1.96
CA VAL A 258 31.74 -27.00 -1.36
C VAL A 258 31.60 -26.65 0.12
N ALA A 259 32.71 -26.57 0.86
CA ALA A 259 32.70 -26.22 2.27
C ALA A 259 32.18 -24.80 2.55
N ASP A 260 32.44 -23.86 1.64
CA ASP A 260 32.08 -22.45 1.81
C ASP A 260 30.65 -22.11 1.35
N GLY A 261 29.91 -23.04 0.71
CA GLY A 261 28.64 -22.73 0.05
C GLY A 261 27.58 -23.82 -0.01
N VAL A 262 27.73 -24.92 0.75
CA VAL A 262 26.84 -26.10 0.66
C VAL A 262 25.35 -25.79 0.83
N ASP A 263 25.01 -24.86 1.73
CA ASP A 263 23.63 -24.50 2.03
C ASP A 263 23.06 -23.42 1.08
N ASP A 264 23.92 -22.76 0.32
CA ASP A 264 23.58 -21.62 -0.54
C ASP A 264 23.51 -21.99 -2.03
N PHE A 265 23.89 -23.20 -2.41
CA PHE A 265 23.80 -23.65 -3.79
C PHE A 265 22.36 -23.93 -4.21
N SER A 266 22.00 -23.45 -5.40
CA SER A 266 20.79 -23.92 -6.06
C SER A 266 20.89 -25.42 -6.34
N LEU A 267 19.73 -26.09 -6.42
CA LEU A 267 19.68 -27.54 -6.66
C LEU A 267 20.45 -27.96 -7.92
N ASP A 268 20.42 -27.16 -8.98
CA ASP A 268 21.11 -27.42 -10.24
C ASP A 268 22.64 -27.32 -10.11
N VAL A 269 23.12 -26.36 -9.31
CA VAL A 269 24.56 -26.19 -9.02
C VAL A 269 25.05 -27.35 -8.16
N ALA A 270 24.29 -27.72 -7.11
CA ALA A 270 24.61 -28.85 -6.26
C ALA A 270 24.67 -30.17 -7.05
N GLN A 271 23.71 -30.41 -7.95
CA GLN A 271 23.72 -31.59 -8.83
C GLN A 271 24.93 -31.62 -9.77
N ALA A 272 25.32 -30.47 -10.33
CA ALA A 272 26.47 -30.40 -11.24
C ALA A 272 27.80 -30.59 -10.51
N LEU A 273 27.96 -30.01 -9.31
CA LEU A 273 29.12 -30.22 -8.44
C LEU A 273 29.24 -31.70 -8.01
N LEU A 274 28.12 -32.32 -7.64
CA LEU A 274 28.08 -33.75 -7.31
C LEU A 274 28.56 -34.61 -8.49
N LYS A 275 28.03 -34.38 -9.71
CA LYS A 275 28.49 -35.08 -10.92
C LYS A 275 29.99 -34.86 -11.17
N LYS A 276 30.48 -33.64 -10.95
CA LYS A 276 31.90 -33.31 -11.10
C LYS A 276 32.78 -34.05 -10.09
N SER A 277 32.34 -34.17 -8.83
CA SER A 277 33.08 -34.89 -7.78
C SER A 277 33.37 -36.35 -8.17
N LEU A 278 32.45 -36.99 -8.87
CA LEU A 278 32.60 -38.37 -9.35
C LEU A 278 33.67 -38.51 -10.45
N SER A 279 34.04 -37.41 -11.09
CA SER A 279 35.09 -37.37 -12.12
C SER A 279 36.48 -37.01 -11.58
N LEU A 280 36.58 -36.65 -10.29
CA LEU A 280 37.84 -36.32 -9.64
C LEU A 280 38.39 -37.59 -8.99
N GLN A 281 39.54 -38.06 -9.47
CA GLN A 281 40.31 -39.14 -8.85
C GLN A 281 41.14 -38.62 -7.68
#